data_AF-A0A956U0I8-F1
#
_entry.id   AF-A0A956U0I8-F1
#
_cell.length_a   1.000
_cell.length_b   1.000
_cell.length_c   1.000
_cell.angle_alpha   90.00
_cell.angle_beta   90.00
_cell.angle_gamma   90.00
#
_symmetry.space_group_name_H-M   'P 1'
#
loop_
_entity.id
_entity.type
_entity.pdbx_description
1 polymer ?
#
loop_
_entity_poly.entity_id
_entity_poly.type
_entity_poly.pdbx_seq_one_letter_code
_entity_poly.pdbx_strand_id
1 'polypeptide(L)'
;MNKYWKSGDPFVWLTGVALMFSLLMIAGLMYLIAAKGLGFFWPSDLAEVKLKDGSVFLGEITGHEKAKLHGPEGEDIFVERTQLKIGNRDLYGLDFKWIDDDNIENISYPKYAVALERREWGNMYGFIKQITEGGNVVCTGNEDCWPVLEAQLPVYSSIYEEIKGIEKGEIGGINREIENLRLKIRGEEMGSNNQEKISQLEAQIKEEEAKYQEQEKKLTALYSEFGKEVITMTSIDGRDKEMPLGNVVRAYRPNSLGWFGKASLYASKVWEFVSAEPREANTEGGVFPAIFGTILMVLIMSVVVLPFGVLAALYLREYAKQGTLVRIVRICVNNLAGVPSIVFGVFAVGFFIYGMGST
;
A
#
# COMPACT_ATOMS: atom_id res chain seq x y z
N MET A 1 -0.01 -5.14 59.91
CA MET A 1 0.38 -4.74 58.54
C MET A 1 1.82 -4.24 58.57
N ASN A 2 2.74 -4.98 57.94
CA ASN A 2 4.19 -4.77 58.02
C ASN A 2 4.61 -3.36 57.58
N LYS A 3 5.62 -2.78 58.26
CA LYS A 3 6.23 -1.46 57.98
C LYS A 3 6.61 -1.27 56.49
N TYR A 4 6.95 -2.38 55.83
CA TYR A 4 7.21 -2.49 54.39
C TYR A 4 6.05 -2.03 53.48
N TRP A 5 4.80 -2.34 53.83
CA TRP A 5 3.64 -1.93 53.01
C TRP A 5 3.28 -0.45 53.17
N LYS A 6 3.70 0.17 54.28
CA LYS A 6 3.45 1.58 54.57
C LYS A 6 4.53 2.52 54.01
N SER A 7 5.71 2.02 53.64
CA SER A 7 6.79 2.86 53.12
C SER A 7 6.58 3.30 51.67
N GLY A 8 5.67 2.66 50.93
CA GLY A 8 5.42 2.96 49.51
C GLY A 8 6.43 2.31 48.56
N ASP A 9 7.57 1.84 49.06
CA ASP A 9 8.60 1.14 48.29
C ASP A 9 8.06 -0.02 47.44
N PRO A 10 7.11 -0.86 47.92
CA PRO A 10 6.58 -1.94 47.09
C PRO A 10 5.84 -1.45 45.84
N PHE A 11 5.19 -0.28 45.92
CA PHE A 11 4.49 0.32 44.77
C PHE A 11 5.46 0.92 43.76
N VAL A 12 6.60 1.45 44.21
CA VAL A 12 7.67 1.92 43.32
C VAL A 12 8.29 0.74 42.56
N TRP A 13 8.57 -0.37 43.25
CA TRP A 13 9.03 -1.59 42.59
C TRP A 13 7.99 -2.16 41.64
N LEU A 14 6.72 -2.18 42.03
CA LEU A 14 5.64 -2.67 41.18
C LEU A 14 5.46 -1.83 39.91
N THR A 15 5.54 -0.50 40.01
CA THR A 15 5.48 0.39 38.84
C THR A 15 6.72 0.27 37.96
N GLY A 16 7.92 0.11 38.55
CA GLY A 16 9.15 -0.18 37.80
C GLY A 16 9.09 -1.51 37.05
N VAL A 17 8.59 -2.57 37.69
CA VAL A 17 8.37 -3.88 37.07
C VAL A 17 7.30 -3.79 35.99
N ALA A 18 6.19 -3.08 36.22
CA ALA A 18 5.15 -2.88 35.22
C ALA A 18 5.67 -2.11 33.98
N LEU A 19 6.49 -1.08 34.18
CA LEU A 19 7.14 -0.34 33.09
C LEU A 19 8.10 -1.26 32.31
N MET A 20 8.91 -2.06 33.01
CA MET A 20 9.81 -3.04 32.38
C MET A 20 9.02 -4.03 31.51
N PHE A 21 7.93 -4.62 32.02
CA PHE A 21 7.07 -5.51 31.24
C PHE A 21 6.45 -4.80 30.03
N SER A 22 6.01 -3.54 30.19
CA SER A 22 5.45 -2.75 29.09
C SER A 22 6.47 -2.51 27.99
N LEU A 23 7.70 -2.13 28.34
CA LEU A 23 8.79 -1.95 27.39
C LEU A 23 9.20 -3.26 26.70
N LEU A 24 9.24 -4.37 27.45
CA LEU A 24 9.51 -5.69 26.89
C LEU A 24 8.42 -6.14 25.92
N MET A 25 7.15 -5.87 26.23
CA MET A 25 6.03 -6.15 25.32
C MET A 25 6.13 -5.32 24.04
N ILE A 26 6.44 -4.02 24.16
CA ILE A 26 6.62 -3.15 22.99
C ILE A 26 7.79 -3.66 22.14
N ALA A 27 8.93 -3.96 22.75
CA ALA A 27 10.10 -4.50 22.05
C ALA A 27 9.79 -5.85 21.39
N GLY A 28 9.07 -6.74 22.09
CA GLY A 28 8.64 -8.03 21.58
C GLY A 28 7.67 -7.90 20.40
N LEU A 29 6.72 -6.97 20.47
CA LEU A 29 5.80 -6.68 19.37
C LEU A 29 6.56 -6.09 18.16
N MET A 30 7.44 -5.12 18.38
CA MET A 30 8.27 -4.53 17.33
C MET A 30 9.15 -5.59 16.67
N TYR A 31 9.76 -6.49 17.45
CA TYR A 31 10.51 -7.62 16.92
C TYR A 31 9.64 -8.55 16.09
N LEU A 32 8.44 -8.90 16.57
CA LEU A 32 7.51 -9.76 15.83
C LEU A 32 7.12 -9.14 14.50
N ILE A 33 6.77 -7.84 14.49
CA ILE A 33 6.44 -7.09 13.27
C ILE A 33 7.63 -7.07 12.32
N ALA A 34 8.83 -6.77 12.82
CA ALA A 34 10.04 -6.76 12.00
C ALA A 34 10.35 -8.15 11.43
N ALA A 35 10.33 -9.19 12.26
CA ALA A 35 10.64 -10.56 11.85
C ALA A 35 9.63 -11.11 10.82
N LYS A 36 8.35 -10.78 10.96
CA LYS A 36 7.30 -11.21 10.02
C LYS A 36 7.20 -10.32 8.78
N GLY A 37 7.49 -9.02 8.90
CA GLY A 37 7.38 -8.05 7.82
C GLY A 37 8.62 -7.97 6.93
N LEU A 38 9.83 -8.00 7.50
CA LEU A 38 11.06 -7.82 6.73
C LEU A 38 11.32 -8.98 5.76
N GLY A 39 10.84 -10.19 6.04
CA GLY A 39 10.96 -11.32 5.12
C GLY A 39 10.14 -11.16 3.83
N PHE A 40 9.08 -10.35 3.85
CA PHE A 40 8.18 -10.16 2.70
C PHE A 40 8.88 -9.55 1.47
N PHE A 41 9.84 -8.66 1.68
CA PHE A 41 10.55 -8.00 0.58
C PHE A 41 11.70 -8.82 0.00
N TRP A 42 12.05 -9.95 0.62
CA TRP A 42 13.15 -10.78 0.15
C TRP A 42 12.77 -11.46 -1.18
N PRO A 43 13.58 -11.32 -2.24
CA PRO A 43 13.32 -12.00 -3.51
C PRO A 43 13.69 -13.48 -3.41
N SER A 44 12.73 -14.28 -2.95
CA SER A 44 12.83 -15.74 -2.87
C SER A 44 13.01 -16.36 -4.25
N ASP A 45 13.67 -17.52 -4.28
CA ASP A 45 13.85 -18.29 -5.50
C ASP A 45 12.50 -18.85 -5.99
N LEU A 46 12.34 -18.89 -7.31
CA LEU A 46 11.20 -19.52 -7.97
C LEU A 46 11.46 -21.01 -8.11
N ALA A 47 10.71 -21.80 -7.34
CA ALA A 47 10.70 -23.24 -7.38
C ALA A 47 9.77 -23.73 -8.49
N GLU A 48 10.29 -24.57 -9.37
CA GLU A 48 9.51 -25.43 -10.25
C GLU A 48 9.21 -26.73 -9.49
N VAL A 49 7.95 -26.92 -9.12
CA VAL A 49 7.45 -28.08 -8.40
C VAL A 49 6.72 -28.99 -9.38
N LYS A 50 7.31 -30.14 -9.67
CA LYS A 50 6.70 -31.20 -10.48
C LYS A 50 6.03 -32.21 -9.57
N LEU A 51 4.74 -32.48 -9.81
CA LEU A 51 3.96 -33.45 -9.05
C LEU A 51 3.94 -34.81 -9.76
N LYS A 52 3.67 -35.86 -8.98
CA LYS A 52 3.56 -37.24 -9.45
C LYS A 52 2.43 -37.48 -10.46
N ASP A 53 1.42 -36.61 -10.49
CA ASP A 53 0.33 -36.63 -11.47
C ASP A 53 0.71 -36.00 -12.82
N GLY A 54 1.93 -35.46 -12.94
CA GLY A 54 2.44 -34.79 -14.13
C GLY A 54 2.19 -33.29 -14.17
N SER A 55 1.45 -32.71 -13.22
CA SER A 55 1.27 -31.27 -13.14
C SER A 55 2.53 -30.56 -12.65
N VAL A 56 2.78 -29.36 -13.16
CA VAL A 56 3.97 -28.54 -12.85
C VAL A 56 3.53 -27.15 -12.44
N PHE A 57 4.12 -26.64 -11.36
CA PHE A 57 3.88 -25.29 -10.85
C PHE A 57 5.19 -24.54 -10.70
N LEU A 58 5.16 -23.23 -10.92
CA LEU A 58 6.29 -22.34 -10.71
C LEU A 58 5.87 -21.28 -9.70
N GLY A 59 6.64 -21.11 -8.63
CA GLY A 59 6.30 -20.14 -7.61
C GLY A 59 7.32 -20.02 -6.48
N GLU A 60 7.04 -19.11 -5.54
CA GLU A 60 7.86 -18.93 -4.35
C GLU A 60 7.34 -19.85 -3.24
N ILE A 61 8.22 -20.59 -2.57
CA ILE A 61 7.83 -21.37 -1.38
C ILE A 61 7.67 -20.39 -0.21
N THR A 62 6.45 -20.26 0.33
CA THR A 62 6.11 -19.26 1.35
C THR A 62 5.89 -19.84 2.74
N GLY A 63 5.69 -21.15 2.85
CA GLY A 63 5.46 -21.79 4.15
C GLY A 63 5.34 -23.30 4.05
N HIS A 64 5.38 -23.92 5.23
CA HIS A 64 5.13 -25.34 5.42
C HIS A 64 4.14 -25.51 6.58
N GLU A 65 3.23 -26.47 6.46
CA GLU A 65 2.30 -26.82 7.53
C GLU A 65 2.20 -28.33 7.70
N LYS A 66 1.82 -28.76 8.91
CA LYS A 66 1.41 -30.12 9.20
C LYS A 66 -0.11 -30.14 9.30
N ALA A 67 -0.77 -30.50 8.21
CA ALA A 67 -2.22 -30.55 8.14
C ALA A 67 -2.74 -31.88 8.71
N LYS A 68 -3.78 -31.78 9.54
CA LYS A 68 -4.52 -32.94 10.03
C LYS A 68 -5.70 -33.21 9.09
N LEU A 69 -5.69 -34.34 8.41
CA LEU A 69 -6.75 -34.80 7.51
C LEU A 69 -7.45 -36.01 8.12
N HIS A 70 -8.75 -36.12 7.86
CA HIS A 70 -9.50 -37.31 8.25
C HIS A 70 -9.43 -38.32 7.10
N GLY A 71 -8.87 -39.49 7.37
CA GLY A 71 -8.81 -40.59 6.43
C GLY A 71 -10.20 -41.13 6.09
N PRO A 72 -10.32 -41.93 5.02
CA PRO A 72 -11.59 -42.53 4.60
C PRO A 72 -12.23 -43.44 5.67
N GLU A 73 -11.44 -43.96 6.62
CA GLU A 73 -11.92 -44.76 7.76
C GLU A 73 -12.08 -43.96 9.07
N GLY A 74 -11.97 -42.62 9.02
CA GLY A 74 -12.10 -41.76 10.20
C GLY A 74 -10.85 -41.68 11.07
N GLU A 75 -9.71 -42.19 10.58
CA GLU A 75 -8.40 -42.04 11.22
C GLU A 75 -7.80 -40.64 11.00
N ASP A 76 -7.01 -40.18 11.96
CA ASP A 76 -6.29 -38.92 11.86
C ASP A 76 -4.98 -39.12 11.09
N ILE A 77 -4.91 -38.61 9.87
CA ILE A 77 -3.72 -38.63 9.02
C ILE A 77 -3.06 -37.25 9.07
N PHE A 78 -1.77 -37.22 9.40
CA PHE A 78 -0.98 -36.00 9.35
C PHE A 78 -0.21 -35.94 8.03
N VAL A 79 -0.44 -34.89 7.25
CA VAL A 79 0.22 -34.68 5.96
C VAL A 79 1.03 -33.39 6.03
N GLU A 80 2.29 -33.47 5.60
CA GLU A 80 3.12 -32.28 5.43
C GLU A 80 2.74 -31.61 4.10
N ARG A 81 2.55 -30.29 4.15
CA ARG A 81 2.17 -29.50 2.98
C ARG A 81 3.09 -28.30 2.83
N THR A 82 3.46 -28.03 1.60
CA THR A 82 4.20 -26.84 1.20
C THR A 82 3.27 -25.83 0.54
N GLN A 83 3.33 -24.58 0.98
CA GLN A 83 2.61 -23.46 0.36
C GLN A 83 3.48 -22.87 -0.74
N LEU A 84 2.92 -22.83 -1.95
CA LEU A 84 3.52 -22.21 -3.11
C LEU A 84 2.73 -20.95 -3.47
N LYS A 85 3.38 -19.80 -3.51
CA LYS A 85 2.85 -18.59 -4.14
C LYS A 85 3.09 -18.72 -5.65
N ILE A 86 2.07 -19.11 -6.39
CA ILE A 86 2.14 -19.37 -7.84
C ILE A 86 1.99 -18.11 -8.69
N GLY A 87 1.49 -17.01 -8.09
CA GLY A 87 1.19 -15.78 -8.82
C GLY A 87 0.20 -16.03 -9.96
N ASN A 88 0.32 -15.27 -11.05
CA ASN A 88 -0.49 -15.41 -12.26
C ASN A 88 -2.00 -15.50 -11.95
N ARG A 89 -2.48 -14.62 -11.07
CA ARG A 89 -3.87 -14.65 -10.57
C ARG A 89 -4.92 -14.70 -11.68
N ASP A 90 -4.63 -14.05 -12.80
CA ASP A 90 -5.45 -13.99 -13.99
C ASP A 90 -5.46 -15.31 -14.80
N LEU A 91 -4.45 -16.16 -14.65
CA LEU A 91 -4.40 -17.50 -15.26
C LEU A 91 -4.95 -18.59 -14.34
N TYR A 92 -4.64 -18.55 -13.04
CA TYR A 92 -5.02 -19.62 -12.10
C TYR A 92 -6.26 -19.31 -11.26
N GLY A 93 -6.66 -18.05 -11.14
CA GLY A 93 -7.73 -17.59 -10.24
C GLY A 93 -7.33 -17.50 -8.76
N LEU A 94 -6.09 -17.89 -8.42
CA LEU A 94 -5.57 -17.95 -7.05
C LEU A 94 -4.06 -17.65 -7.03
N ASP A 95 -3.60 -16.98 -5.97
CA ASP A 95 -2.19 -16.59 -5.81
C ASP A 95 -1.37 -17.63 -5.04
N PHE A 96 -2.03 -18.47 -4.24
CA PHE A 96 -1.41 -19.43 -3.35
C PHE A 96 -2.04 -20.81 -3.52
N LYS A 97 -1.19 -21.84 -3.54
CA LYS A 97 -1.60 -23.24 -3.60
C LYS A 97 -0.86 -24.04 -2.54
N TRP A 98 -1.60 -24.84 -1.77
CA TRP A 98 -1.03 -25.87 -0.92
C TRP A 98 -0.82 -27.14 -1.72
N ILE A 99 0.36 -27.73 -1.58
CA ILE A 99 0.76 -28.98 -2.23
C ILE A 99 1.14 -29.96 -1.14
N ASP A 100 0.53 -31.15 -1.14
CA ASP A 100 0.95 -32.23 -0.25
C ASP A 100 2.35 -32.70 -0.65
N ASP A 101 3.27 -32.76 0.33
CA ASP A 101 4.68 -33.05 0.07
C ASP A 101 4.86 -34.46 -0.50
N ASP A 102 3.97 -35.40 -0.13
CA ASP A 102 3.92 -36.76 -0.68
C ASP A 102 3.60 -36.81 -2.17
N ASN A 103 2.98 -35.76 -2.73
CA ASN A 103 2.68 -35.67 -4.16
C ASN A 103 3.80 -35.02 -4.98
N ILE A 104 4.82 -34.47 -4.32
CA ILE A 104 5.96 -33.83 -4.99
C ILE A 104 6.87 -34.92 -5.55
N GLU A 105 7.14 -34.85 -6.86
CA GLU A 105 8.11 -35.71 -7.54
C GLU A 105 9.51 -35.09 -7.49
N ASN A 106 9.61 -33.79 -7.80
CA ASN A 106 10.86 -33.06 -7.81
C ASN A 106 10.64 -31.55 -7.61
N ILE A 107 11.61 -30.88 -7.00
CA ILE A 107 11.69 -29.42 -6.91
C ILE A 107 12.99 -28.98 -7.58
N SER A 108 12.89 -28.09 -8.56
CA SER A 108 14.06 -27.50 -9.22
C SER A 108 13.96 -25.97 -9.26
N TYR A 109 15.08 -25.29 -9.54
CA TYR A 109 15.15 -23.84 -9.57
C TYR A 109 15.66 -23.38 -10.94
N PRO A 110 14.76 -23.15 -11.92
CA PRO A 110 15.17 -22.79 -13.26
C PRO A 110 15.90 -21.45 -13.25
N LYS A 111 17.17 -21.44 -13.70
CA LYS A 111 18.04 -20.24 -13.65
C LYS A 111 17.40 -19.01 -14.30
N TYR A 112 16.62 -19.22 -15.35
CA TYR A 112 16.03 -18.17 -16.17
C TYR A 112 14.56 -17.88 -15.85
N ALA A 113 14.01 -18.43 -14.76
CA ALA A 113 12.66 -18.08 -14.32
C ALA A 113 12.57 -16.58 -14.01
N VAL A 114 11.56 -15.92 -14.58
CA VAL A 114 11.33 -14.48 -14.44
C VAL A 114 10.17 -14.24 -13.49
N ALA A 115 10.38 -13.31 -12.56
CA ALA A 115 9.33 -12.67 -11.78
C ALA A 115 9.07 -11.27 -12.33
N LEU A 116 7.85 -11.05 -12.82
CA LEU A 116 7.34 -9.74 -13.21
C LEU A 116 6.40 -9.23 -12.13
N GLU A 117 6.72 -8.09 -11.56
CA GLU A 117 5.80 -7.30 -10.74
C GLU A 117 4.95 -6.46 -11.69
N ARG A 118 3.63 -6.64 -11.65
CA ARG A 118 2.69 -5.92 -12.51
C ARG A 118 2.01 -4.80 -11.72
N ARG A 119 1.49 -3.81 -12.43
CA ARG A 119 0.69 -2.73 -11.84
C ARG A 119 -0.68 -3.21 -11.38
N GLU A 120 -1.20 -4.25 -12.02
CA GLU A 120 -2.48 -4.89 -11.75
C GLU A 120 -2.31 -6.40 -11.68
N TRP A 121 -3.16 -7.10 -10.93
CA TRP A 121 -3.17 -8.57 -10.82
C TRP A 121 -1.91 -9.19 -10.21
N GLY A 122 -1.10 -8.39 -9.53
CA GLY A 122 0.13 -8.78 -8.84
C GLY A 122 1.16 -9.54 -9.68
N ASN A 123 2.01 -10.33 -9.02
CA ASN A 123 3.16 -10.95 -9.67
C ASN A 123 2.77 -11.96 -10.77
N MET A 124 3.52 -11.93 -11.87
CA MET A 124 3.54 -12.97 -12.88
C MET A 124 4.88 -13.73 -12.87
N TYR A 125 4.81 -15.06 -12.82
CA TYR A 125 5.94 -15.98 -12.90
C TYR A 125 5.89 -16.79 -14.20
N GLY A 126 7.03 -16.90 -14.87
CA GLY A 126 7.17 -17.65 -16.11
C GLY A 126 8.46 -17.34 -16.86
N PHE A 127 8.40 -17.46 -18.18
CA PHE A 127 9.51 -17.21 -19.09
C PHE A 127 9.08 -16.25 -20.20
N ILE A 128 10.00 -15.38 -20.64
CA ILE A 128 9.69 -14.46 -21.73
C ILE A 128 9.69 -15.23 -23.04
N LYS A 129 8.57 -15.17 -23.76
CA LYS A 129 8.42 -15.78 -25.08
C LYS A 129 8.89 -14.82 -26.17
N GLN A 130 8.43 -13.57 -26.14
CA GLN A 130 8.79 -12.53 -27.09
C GLN A 130 8.37 -11.15 -26.58
N ILE A 131 8.96 -10.11 -27.15
CA ILE A 131 8.48 -8.72 -27.04
C ILE A 131 8.17 -8.24 -28.45
N THR A 132 7.02 -7.60 -28.61
CA THR A 132 6.56 -7.06 -29.88
C THR A 132 6.29 -5.56 -29.77
N GLU A 133 6.54 -4.83 -30.84
CA GLU A 133 6.25 -3.40 -30.97
C GLU A 133 5.36 -3.20 -32.19
N GLY A 134 4.11 -2.75 -31.98
CA GLY A 134 3.15 -2.58 -33.08
C GLY A 134 2.91 -3.87 -33.91
N GLY A 135 3.02 -5.04 -33.29
CA GLY A 135 2.88 -6.35 -33.94
C GLY A 135 4.15 -6.91 -34.59
N ASN A 136 5.25 -6.14 -34.64
CA ASN A 136 6.54 -6.64 -35.11
C ASN A 136 7.34 -7.21 -33.94
N VAL A 137 7.96 -8.37 -34.13
CA VAL A 137 8.78 -9.03 -33.11
C VAL A 137 10.10 -8.25 -32.96
N VAL A 138 10.32 -7.71 -31.76
CA VAL A 138 11.56 -7.01 -31.37
C VAL A 138 12.62 -8.02 -30.94
N CYS A 139 12.20 -9.03 -30.17
CA CYS A 139 13.04 -10.12 -29.69
C CYS A 139 12.20 -11.37 -29.48
N THR A 140 12.85 -12.54 -29.47
CA THR A 140 12.21 -13.83 -29.18
C THR A 140 13.07 -14.62 -28.23
N GLY A 141 12.42 -15.30 -27.29
CA GLY A 141 13.08 -16.13 -26.30
C GLY A 141 13.54 -15.35 -25.08
N ASN A 142 13.77 -16.10 -24.01
CA ASN A 142 13.95 -15.54 -22.69
C ASN A 142 15.24 -14.73 -22.55
N GLU A 143 16.34 -15.20 -23.15
CA GLU A 143 17.65 -14.55 -23.06
C GLU A 143 17.73 -13.28 -23.92
N ASP A 144 17.33 -13.38 -25.19
CA ASP A 144 17.46 -12.25 -26.13
C ASP A 144 16.52 -11.09 -25.75
N CYS A 145 15.37 -11.39 -25.13
CA CYS A 145 14.45 -10.37 -24.66
C CYS A 145 14.81 -9.75 -23.31
N TRP A 146 15.70 -10.37 -22.52
CA TRP A 146 16.02 -9.87 -21.18
C TRP A 146 16.67 -8.47 -21.19
N PRO A 147 17.71 -8.19 -22.00
CA PRO A 147 18.30 -6.85 -22.05
C PRO A 147 17.34 -5.79 -22.60
N VAL A 148 16.45 -6.17 -23.52
CA VAL A 148 15.42 -5.27 -24.06
C VAL A 148 14.45 -4.87 -22.96
N LEU A 149 13.96 -5.84 -22.19
CA LEU A 149 13.09 -5.59 -21.05
C LEU A 149 13.75 -4.67 -20.01
N GLU A 150 14.99 -4.97 -19.61
CA GLU A 150 15.72 -4.16 -18.62
C GLU A 150 15.94 -2.70 -19.07
N ALA A 151 16.15 -2.47 -20.36
CA ALA A 151 16.32 -1.13 -20.92
C ALA A 151 15.00 -0.35 -21.00
N GLN A 152 13.87 -1.02 -21.26
CA GLN A 152 12.58 -0.36 -21.49
C GLN A 152 11.80 -0.08 -20.21
N LEU A 153 11.94 -0.90 -19.16
CA LEU A 153 11.18 -0.71 -17.91
C LEU A 153 11.32 0.69 -17.28
N PRO A 154 12.53 1.31 -17.20
CA PRO A 154 12.65 2.67 -16.70
C PRO A 154 11.89 3.71 -17.55
N VAL A 155 11.84 3.52 -18.87
CA VAL A 155 11.12 4.42 -19.80
C VAL A 155 9.61 4.31 -19.58
N TYR A 156 9.08 3.09 -19.48
CA TYR A 156 7.67 2.88 -19.15
C TYR A 156 7.31 3.35 -17.74
N SER A 157 8.25 3.29 -16.80
CA SER A 157 8.07 3.85 -15.48
C SER A 157 7.96 5.38 -15.51
N SER A 158 8.74 6.11 -16.31
CA SER A 158 8.60 7.56 -16.45
C SER A 158 7.31 7.96 -17.16
N ILE A 159 6.93 7.25 -18.23
CA ILE A 159 5.67 7.49 -18.94
C ILE A 159 4.47 7.37 -17.97
N TYR A 160 4.49 6.34 -17.11
CA TYR A 160 3.44 6.17 -16.11
C TYR A 160 3.35 7.34 -15.11
N GLU A 161 4.50 7.82 -14.63
CA GLU A 161 4.52 8.98 -13.70
C GLU A 161 4.05 10.26 -14.39
N GLU A 162 4.37 10.46 -15.67
CA GLU A 162 3.84 11.59 -16.46
C GLU A 162 2.32 11.51 -16.65
N ILE A 163 1.79 10.33 -17.03
CA ILE A 163 0.33 10.08 -17.13
C ILE A 163 -0.34 10.46 -15.80
N LYS A 164 0.17 9.93 -14.70
CA LYS A 164 -0.37 10.17 -13.36
C LYS A 164 -0.28 11.64 -12.94
N GLY A 165 0.82 12.31 -13.28
CA GLY A 165 1.02 13.74 -13.03
C GLY A 165 -0.01 14.61 -13.74
N ILE A 166 -0.31 14.29 -15.01
CA ILE A 166 -1.33 14.98 -15.80
C ILE A 166 -2.72 14.71 -15.22
N GLU A 167 -3.07 13.46 -14.93
CA GLU A 167 -4.40 13.07 -14.44
C GLU A 167 -4.71 13.66 -13.06
N LYS A 168 -3.81 13.47 -12.09
CA LYS A 168 -4.05 13.93 -10.71
C LYS A 168 -3.74 15.41 -10.51
N GLY A 169 -2.72 15.93 -11.19
CA GLY A 169 -2.22 17.29 -11.00
C GLY A 169 -2.89 18.29 -11.93
N GLU A 170 -2.56 18.21 -13.23
CA GLU A 170 -2.93 19.24 -14.21
C GLU A 170 -4.42 19.23 -14.51
N ILE A 171 -4.96 18.09 -14.94
CA ILE A 171 -6.40 17.93 -15.24
C ILE A 171 -7.24 18.13 -13.97
N GLY A 172 -6.80 17.57 -12.84
CA GLY A 172 -7.45 17.78 -11.55
C GLY A 172 -7.53 19.27 -11.16
N GLY A 173 -6.45 20.02 -11.40
CA GLY A 173 -6.39 21.46 -11.17
C GLY A 173 -7.33 22.25 -12.08
N ILE A 174 -7.33 21.96 -13.39
CA ILE A 174 -8.19 22.59 -14.39
C ILE A 174 -9.67 22.33 -14.06
N ASN A 175 -10.05 21.09 -13.75
CA ASN A 175 -11.42 20.73 -13.38
C ASN A 175 -11.90 21.49 -12.14
N ARG A 176 -11.05 21.63 -11.13
CA ARG A 176 -11.36 22.40 -9.93
C ARG A 176 -11.60 23.88 -10.27
N GLU A 177 -10.81 24.45 -11.16
CA GLU A 177 -10.95 25.86 -11.55
C GLU A 177 -12.21 26.09 -12.38
N ILE A 178 -12.52 25.20 -13.33
CA ILE A 178 -13.77 25.21 -14.09
C ILE A 178 -14.98 25.15 -13.13
N GLU A 179 -14.94 24.26 -12.14
CA GLU A 179 -16.04 24.14 -11.17
C GLU A 179 -16.18 25.40 -10.30
N ASN A 180 -15.06 25.99 -9.86
CA ASN A 180 -15.07 27.27 -9.14
C ASN A 180 -15.69 28.40 -9.98
N LEU A 181 -15.39 28.46 -11.28
CA LEU A 181 -15.96 29.45 -12.20
C LEU A 181 -17.47 29.21 -12.40
N ARG A 182 -17.91 27.96 -12.53
CA ARG A 182 -19.34 27.60 -12.62
C ARG A 182 -20.11 28.02 -11.37
N LEU A 183 -19.53 27.82 -10.18
CA LEU A 183 -20.12 28.28 -8.92
C LEU A 183 -20.25 29.81 -8.86
N LYS A 184 -19.26 30.55 -9.37
CA LYS A 184 -19.32 32.02 -9.47
C LYS A 184 -20.41 32.49 -10.44
N ILE A 185 -20.54 31.86 -11.60
CA ILE A 185 -21.62 32.15 -12.56
C ILE A 185 -22.98 31.96 -11.88
N ARG A 186 -23.18 30.81 -11.24
CA ARG A 186 -24.44 30.50 -10.54
C ARG A 186 -24.74 31.49 -9.42
N GLY A 187 -23.72 31.99 -8.73
CA GLY A 187 -23.85 33.06 -7.73
C GLY A 187 -24.27 34.40 -8.32
N GLU A 188 -23.73 34.78 -9.49
CA GLU A 188 -24.12 36.02 -10.19
C GLU A 188 -25.54 35.93 -10.77
N GLU A 189 -25.95 34.78 -11.31
CA GLU A 189 -27.31 34.50 -11.80
C GLU A 189 -28.36 34.61 -10.69
N MET A 190 -28.05 34.10 -9.49
CA MET A 190 -28.95 34.18 -8.33
C MET A 190 -28.97 35.58 -7.67
N GLY A 191 -27.93 36.38 -7.90
CA GLY A 191 -27.74 37.68 -7.26
C GLY A 191 -28.10 38.86 -8.16
N SER A 192 -27.06 39.51 -8.71
CA SER A 192 -27.19 40.77 -9.48
C SER A 192 -27.57 40.56 -10.95
N ASN A 193 -27.53 39.31 -11.44
CA ASN A 193 -27.74 38.91 -12.83
C ASN A 193 -26.96 39.77 -13.84
N ASN A 194 -25.68 40.03 -13.54
CA ASN A 194 -24.84 40.87 -14.38
C ASN A 194 -24.30 40.06 -15.57
N GLN A 195 -24.93 40.25 -16.74
CA GLN A 195 -24.61 39.53 -17.97
C GLN A 195 -23.17 39.74 -18.46
N GLU A 196 -22.57 40.90 -18.18
CA GLU A 196 -21.19 41.20 -18.59
C GLU A 196 -20.20 40.35 -17.80
N LYS A 197 -20.39 40.25 -16.48
CA LYS A 197 -19.56 39.37 -15.62
C LYS A 197 -19.73 37.90 -15.96
N ILE A 198 -20.96 37.47 -16.23
CA ILE A 198 -21.24 36.08 -16.63
C ILE A 198 -20.47 35.76 -17.92
N SER A 199 -20.53 36.63 -18.92
CA SER A 199 -19.79 36.45 -20.18
C SER A 199 -18.26 36.41 -19.99
N GLN A 200 -17.71 37.21 -19.06
CA GLN A 200 -16.29 37.15 -18.72
C GLN A 200 -15.89 35.81 -18.06
N LEU A 201 -16.72 35.29 -17.16
CA LEU A 201 -16.49 33.99 -16.52
C LEU A 201 -16.61 32.85 -17.53
N GLU A 202 -17.58 32.90 -18.45
CA GLU A 202 -17.70 31.94 -19.55
C GLU A 202 -16.47 31.95 -20.47
N ALA A 203 -15.90 33.13 -20.74
CA ALA A 203 -14.66 33.24 -21.51
C ALA A 203 -13.47 32.59 -20.79
N GLN A 204 -13.38 32.71 -19.46
CA GLN A 204 -12.35 32.04 -18.65
C GLN A 204 -12.54 30.52 -18.64
N ILE A 205 -13.78 30.03 -18.52
CA ILE A 205 -14.08 28.59 -18.63
C ILE A 205 -13.59 28.06 -19.98
N LYS A 206 -13.85 28.79 -21.07
CA LYS A 206 -13.42 28.38 -22.41
C LYS A 206 -11.90 28.32 -22.55
N GLU A 207 -11.16 29.20 -21.86
CA GLU A 207 -9.70 29.15 -21.80
C GLU A 207 -9.21 27.90 -21.06
N GLU A 208 -9.80 27.59 -19.91
CA GLU A 208 -9.49 26.39 -19.14
C GLU A 208 -9.86 25.09 -19.88
N GLU A 209 -10.98 25.07 -20.61
CA GLU A 209 -11.36 23.96 -21.49
C GLU A 209 -10.34 23.75 -22.62
N ALA A 210 -9.75 24.83 -23.15
CA ALA A 210 -8.68 24.71 -24.16
C ALA A 210 -7.41 24.10 -23.56
N LYS A 211 -7.04 24.46 -22.32
CA LYS A 211 -5.92 23.83 -21.59
C LYS A 211 -6.21 22.35 -21.31
N TYR A 212 -7.44 22.02 -20.90
CA TYR A 212 -7.87 20.64 -20.70
C TYR A 212 -7.68 19.81 -21.98
N GLN A 213 -8.14 20.33 -23.13
CA GLN A 213 -7.97 19.64 -24.42
C GLN A 213 -6.50 19.46 -24.82
N GLU A 214 -5.62 20.39 -24.48
CA GLU A 214 -4.18 20.21 -24.69
C GLU A 214 -3.63 19.06 -23.85
N GLN A 215 -4.03 18.98 -22.58
CA GLN A 215 -3.61 17.90 -21.68
C GLN A 215 -4.18 16.54 -22.10
N GLU A 216 -5.44 16.50 -22.54
CA GLU A 216 -6.07 15.29 -23.06
C GLU A 216 -5.33 14.76 -24.31
N LYS A 217 -4.85 15.63 -25.19
CA LYS A 217 -4.02 15.23 -26.34
C LYS A 217 -2.68 14.64 -25.90
N LYS A 218 -2.00 15.25 -24.94
CA LYS A 218 -0.75 14.71 -24.37
C LYS A 218 -0.99 13.35 -23.73
N LEU A 219 -2.03 13.24 -22.92
CA LEU A 219 -2.44 12.01 -22.25
C LEU A 219 -2.72 10.88 -23.25
N THR A 220 -3.44 11.19 -24.33
CA THR A 220 -3.72 10.22 -25.41
C THR A 220 -2.44 9.73 -26.08
N ALA A 221 -1.48 10.62 -26.34
CA ALA A 221 -0.19 10.25 -26.91
C ALA A 221 0.63 9.35 -25.96
N LEU A 222 0.68 9.71 -24.68
CA LEU A 222 1.36 8.92 -23.65
C LEU A 222 0.74 7.53 -23.49
N TYR A 223 -0.59 7.40 -23.49
CA TYR A 223 -1.25 6.09 -23.44
C TYR A 223 -0.96 5.24 -24.69
N SER A 224 -0.87 5.86 -25.86
CA SER A 224 -0.44 5.16 -27.08
C SER A 224 0.99 4.65 -26.98
N GLU A 225 1.89 5.41 -26.36
CA GLU A 225 3.29 5.01 -26.14
C GLU A 225 3.39 3.92 -25.05
N PHE A 226 2.63 4.07 -23.97
CA PHE A 226 2.51 3.13 -22.87
C PHE A 226 2.06 1.72 -23.33
N GLY A 227 1.18 1.68 -24.34
CA GLY A 227 0.67 0.45 -24.95
C GLY A 227 1.47 -0.09 -26.14
N LYS A 228 2.55 0.59 -26.56
CA LYS A 228 3.22 0.34 -27.83
C LYS A 228 3.96 -1.00 -27.89
N GLU A 229 4.69 -1.33 -26.82
CA GLU A 229 5.41 -2.58 -26.69
C GLU A 229 4.64 -3.54 -25.78
N VAL A 230 4.52 -4.79 -26.23
CA VAL A 230 3.79 -5.86 -25.57
C VAL A 230 4.76 -7.01 -25.31
N ILE A 231 4.80 -7.48 -24.07
CA ILE A 231 5.52 -8.68 -23.67
C ILE A 231 4.57 -9.88 -23.63
N THR A 232 5.00 -10.98 -24.26
CA THR A 232 4.34 -12.28 -24.14
C THR A 232 5.14 -13.15 -23.18
N MET A 233 4.51 -13.56 -22.10
CA MET A 233 5.06 -14.45 -21.09
C MET A 233 4.42 -15.83 -21.18
N THR A 234 5.22 -16.88 -21.14
CA THR A 234 4.73 -18.27 -21.06
C THR A 234 4.86 -18.76 -19.63
N SER A 235 3.75 -19.23 -19.06
CA SER A 235 3.73 -19.90 -17.77
C SER A 235 4.30 -21.32 -17.88
N ILE A 236 4.65 -21.94 -16.75
CA ILE A 236 5.27 -23.28 -16.72
C ILE A 236 4.37 -24.37 -17.29
N ASP A 237 3.05 -24.16 -17.25
CA ASP A 237 2.04 -25.06 -17.84
C ASP A 237 1.79 -24.81 -19.34
N GLY A 238 2.56 -23.91 -19.96
CA GLY A 238 2.50 -23.61 -21.39
C GLY A 238 1.47 -22.56 -21.79
N ARG A 239 0.78 -21.91 -20.84
CA ARG A 239 -0.16 -20.84 -21.15
C ARG A 239 0.55 -19.51 -21.37
N ASP A 240 0.22 -18.85 -22.47
CA ASP A 240 0.73 -17.55 -22.81
C ASP A 240 -0.14 -16.43 -22.25
N LYS A 241 0.51 -15.37 -21.77
CA LYS A 241 -0.14 -14.12 -21.38
C LYS A 241 0.58 -12.95 -22.03
N GLU A 242 -0.19 -12.13 -22.71
CA GLU A 242 0.26 -10.86 -23.28
C GLU A 242 -0.12 -9.71 -22.36
N MET A 243 0.79 -8.75 -22.22
CA MET A 243 0.52 -7.48 -21.55
C MET A 243 1.40 -6.35 -22.10
N PRO A 244 0.92 -5.11 -22.11
CA PRO A 244 1.76 -3.95 -22.38
C PRO A 244 2.93 -3.88 -21.38
N LEU A 245 4.12 -3.48 -21.85
CA LEU A 245 5.26 -3.23 -20.97
C LEU A 245 4.99 -2.11 -19.98
N GLY A 246 4.13 -1.15 -20.34
CA GLY A 246 3.63 -0.14 -19.41
C GLY A 246 3.05 -0.72 -18.12
N ASN A 247 2.42 -1.90 -18.17
CA ASN A 247 1.82 -2.56 -17.01
C ASN A 247 2.82 -3.31 -16.14
N VAL A 248 4.11 -3.34 -16.49
CA VAL A 248 5.16 -3.98 -15.71
C VAL A 248 5.85 -2.91 -14.85
N VAL A 249 5.89 -3.13 -13.54
CA VAL A 249 6.59 -2.27 -12.57
C VAL A 249 8.06 -2.63 -12.54
N ARG A 250 8.34 -3.94 -12.47
CA ARG A 250 9.70 -4.47 -12.25
C ARG A 250 9.79 -5.87 -12.81
N ALA A 251 10.95 -6.22 -13.34
CA ALA A 251 11.31 -7.59 -13.71
C ALA A 251 12.59 -8.02 -12.99
N TYR A 252 12.65 -9.25 -12.51
CA TYR A 252 13.89 -9.82 -11.99
C TYR A 252 13.92 -11.35 -12.15
N ARG A 253 15.13 -11.93 -12.16
CA ARG A 253 15.38 -13.38 -12.24
C ARG A 253 15.97 -13.89 -10.92
N PRO A 254 15.14 -14.21 -9.92
CA PRO A 254 15.61 -14.45 -8.55
C PRO A 254 16.65 -15.57 -8.46
N ASN A 255 16.45 -16.65 -9.24
CA ASN A 255 17.32 -17.82 -9.27
C ASN A 255 18.71 -17.54 -9.87
N SER A 256 18.86 -16.44 -10.63
CA SER A 256 20.14 -16.02 -11.20
C SER A 256 20.89 -15.02 -10.31
N LEU A 257 20.21 -14.43 -9.32
CA LEU A 257 20.79 -13.41 -8.46
C LEU A 257 21.61 -14.06 -7.35
N GLY A 258 22.88 -13.65 -7.25
CA GLY A 258 23.68 -13.89 -6.06
C GLY A 258 23.13 -13.11 -4.86
N TRP A 259 23.67 -13.39 -3.67
CA TRP A 259 23.23 -12.76 -2.43
C TRP A 259 23.25 -11.22 -2.48
N PHE A 260 24.29 -10.61 -3.06
CA PHE A 260 24.38 -9.15 -3.22
C PHE A 260 23.30 -8.59 -4.14
N GLY A 261 22.96 -9.29 -5.23
CA GLY A 261 21.87 -8.89 -6.13
C GLY A 261 20.52 -8.94 -5.42
N LYS A 262 20.27 -10.00 -4.65
CA LYS A 262 19.06 -10.11 -3.81
C LYS A 262 18.99 -9.01 -2.75
N ALA A 263 20.10 -8.69 -2.09
CA ALA A 263 20.17 -7.62 -1.10
C ALA A 263 19.93 -6.22 -1.71
N SER A 264 20.45 -5.95 -2.91
CA SER A 264 20.17 -4.70 -3.63
C SER A 264 18.70 -4.58 -4.01
N LEU A 265 18.11 -5.65 -4.55
CA LEU A 265 16.69 -5.72 -4.89
C LEU A 265 15.80 -5.55 -3.65
N TYR A 266 16.17 -6.20 -2.55
CA TYR A 266 15.52 -6.04 -1.25
C TYR A 266 15.48 -4.59 -0.80
N ALA A 267 16.64 -3.91 -0.79
CA ALA A 267 16.72 -2.51 -0.39
C ALA A 267 15.87 -1.61 -1.29
N SER A 268 15.86 -1.87 -2.61
CA SER A 268 15.01 -1.16 -3.55
C SER A 268 13.52 -1.35 -3.28
N LYS A 269 13.07 -2.58 -2.98
CA LYS A 269 11.67 -2.87 -2.63
C LYS A 269 11.26 -2.22 -1.31
N VAL A 270 12.13 -2.23 -0.30
CA VAL A 270 11.87 -1.55 0.98
C VAL A 270 11.78 -0.04 0.78
N TRP A 271 12.67 0.54 -0.03
CA TRP A 271 12.62 1.96 -0.35
C TRP A 271 11.32 2.32 -1.07
N GLU A 272 10.95 1.57 -2.12
CA GLU A 272 9.69 1.74 -2.84
C GLU A 272 8.50 1.66 -1.87
N PHE A 273 8.48 0.68 -0.96
CA PHE A 273 7.42 0.56 0.03
C PHE A 273 7.29 1.80 0.93
N VAL A 274 8.41 2.42 1.32
CA VAL A 274 8.39 3.60 2.20
C VAL A 274 8.10 4.90 1.44
N SER A 275 8.56 5.02 0.19
CA SER A 275 8.54 6.28 -0.56
C SER A 275 7.42 6.39 -1.60
N ALA A 276 6.89 5.27 -2.10
CA ALA A 276 5.89 5.27 -3.17
C ALA A 276 4.44 5.40 -2.63
N GLU A 277 3.52 5.67 -3.54
CA GLU A 277 2.08 5.64 -3.30
C GLU A 277 1.54 4.19 -3.30
N PRO A 278 0.41 3.94 -2.62
CA PRO A 278 -0.24 2.64 -2.65
C PRO A 278 -0.86 2.34 -4.03
N ARG A 279 -0.86 1.06 -4.40
CA ARG A 279 -1.47 0.49 -5.61
C ARG A 279 -2.47 -0.61 -5.21
N GLU A 280 -3.34 -1.00 -6.14
CA GLU A 280 -4.26 -2.14 -5.98
C GLU A 280 -5.00 -2.16 -4.63
N ALA A 281 -5.74 -1.10 -4.32
CA ALA A 281 -6.48 -0.96 -3.05
C ALA A 281 -5.62 -1.14 -1.77
N ASN A 282 -4.36 -0.69 -1.81
CA ASN A 282 -3.35 -0.82 -0.75
C ASN A 282 -2.82 -2.25 -0.55
N THR A 283 -2.98 -3.13 -1.53
CA THR A 283 -2.35 -4.47 -1.50
C THR A 283 -0.93 -4.46 -2.05
N GLU A 284 -0.58 -3.47 -2.87
CA GLU A 284 0.76 -3.30 -3.46
C GLU A 284 1.22 -1.84 -3.41
N GLY A 285 2.45 -1.57 -3.84
CA GLY A 285 3.04 -0.23 -3.83
C GLY A 285 3.54 0.19 -2.45
N GLY A 286 3.53 1.50 -2.18
CA GLY A 286 4.09 2.09 -0.97
C GLY A 286 3.07 2.70 0.01
N VAL A 287 3.56 3.09 1.18
CA VAL A 287 2.78 3.62 2.30
C VAL A 287 3.11 5.07 2.63
N PHE A 288 3.82 5.78 1.73
CA PHE A 288 4.30 7.13 1.96
C PHE A 288 3.19 8.11 2.41
N PRO A 289 2.02 8.20 1.72
CA PRO A 289 0.98 9.13 2.12
C PRO A 289 0.42 8.85 3.53
N ALA A 290 0.36 7.58 3.94
CA ALA A 290 -0.13 7.20 5.27
C ALA A 290 0.87 7.59 6.37
N ILE A 291 2.17 7.38 6.14
CA ILE A 291 3.24 7.81 7.05
C ILE A 291 3.22 9.33 7.18
N PHE A 292 3.22 10.04 6.05
CA PHE A 292 3.23 11.49 6.03
C PHE A 292 1.99 12.07 6.71
N GLY A 293 0.80 11.57 6.37
CA GLY A 293 -0.46 12.03 6.97
C GLY A 293 -0.49 11.81 8.48
N THR A 294 0.01 10.68 8.97
CA THR A 294 0.08 10.39 10.41
C THR A 294 1.03 11.35 11.14
N ILE A 295 2.24 11.56 10.60
CA ILE A 295 3.21 12.49 11.18
C ILE A 295 2.66 13.91 11.17
N LEU A 296 2.10 14.35 10.04
CA LEU A 296 1.54 15.68 9.88
C LEU A 296 0.39 15.91 10.87
N MET A 297 -0.51 14.94 11.03
CA MET A 297 -1.60 15.02 12.01
C MET A 297 -1.07 15.16 13.44
N VAL A 298 -0.08 14.35 13.84
CA VAL A 298 0.52 14.45 15.18
C VAL A 298 1.20 15.80 15.40
N LEU A 299 1.91 16.31 14.39
CA LEU A 299 2.60 17.61 14.45
C LEU A 299 1.59 18.76 14.55
N ILE A 300 0.57 18.79 13.70
CA ILE A 300 -0.47 19.82 13.74
C ILE A 300 -1.19 19.77 15.09
N MET A 301 -1.60 18.58 15.54
CA MET A 301 -2.24 18.42 16.84
C MET A 301 -1.34 18.89 17.97
N SER A 302 -0.04 18.58 17.93
CA SER A 302 0.92 19.03 18.95
C SER A 302 1.07 20.55 18.93
N VAL A 303 1.27 21.16 17.76
CA VAL A 303 1.45 22.61 17.62
C VAL A 303 0.20 23.38 18.04
N VAL A 304 -0.99 22.87 17.76
CA VAL A 304 -2.24 23.52 18.14
C VAL A 304 -2.56 23.24 19.61
N VAL A 305 -2.64 21.98 20.03
CA VAL A 305 -3.15 21.60 21.35
C VAL A 305 -2.17 21.92 22.48
N LEU A 306 -0.85 21.76 22.27
CA LEU A 306 0.15 21.94 23.34
C LEU A 306 0.18 23.37 23.89
N PRO A 307 0.26 24.44 23.07
CA PRO A 307 0.24 25.81 23.59
C PRO A 307 -1.03 26.13 24.38
N PHE A 308 -2.21 25.76 23.85
CA PHE A 308 -3.46 25.98 24.57
C PHE A 308 -3.53 25.19 25.88
N GLY A 309 -3.08 23.92 25.87
CA GLY A 309 -3.03 23.07 27.06
C GLY A 309 -2.09 23.64 28.14
N VAL A 310 -0.89 24.08 27.76
CA VAL A 310 0.08 24.68 28.68
C VAL A 310 -0.43 26.02 29.23
N LEU A 311 -0.97 26.89 28.37
CA LEU A 311 -1.53 28.18 28.80
C LEU A 311 -2.72 28.00 29.74
N ALA A 312 -3.63 27.07 29.43
CA ALA A 312 -4.77 26.75 30.30
C ALA A 312 -4.30 26.20 31.65
N ALA A 313 -3.31 25.29 31.66
CA ALA A 313 -2.75 24.75 32.89
C ALA A 313 -2.07 25.83 33.74
N LEU A 314 -1.28 26.72 33.13
CA LEU A 314 -0.61 27.83 33.79
C LEU A 314 -1.64 28.81 34.36
N TYR A 315 -2.62 29.23 33.55
CA TYR A 315 -3.68 30.13 33.99
C TYR A 315 -4.48 29.56 35.18
N LEU A 316 -4.92 28.30 35.09
CA LEU A 316 -5.69 27.64 36.15
C LEU A 316 -4.89 27.43 37.45
N ARG A 317 -3.56 27.36 37.35
CA ARG A 317 -2.69 27.14 38.50
C ARG A 317 -2.24 28.44 39.16
N GLU A 318 -1.85 29.44 38.37
CA GLU A 318 -1.16 30.63 38.87
C GLU A 318 -2.08 31.86 38.97
N TYR A 319 -3.00 32.04 38.03
CA TYR A 319 -3.78 33.28 37.89
C TYR A 319 -5.25 33.13 38.30
N ALA A 320 -5.83 31.95 38.12
CA ALA A 320 -7.25 31.73 38.36
C ALA A 320 -7.56 31.72 39.87
N LYS A 321 -8.41 32.66 40.31
CA LYS A 321 -8.91 32.68 41.68
C LYS A 321 -9.82 31.48 41.94
N GLN A 322 -9.62 30.82 43.08
CA GLN A 322 -10.44 29.68 43.53
C GLN A 322 -11.92 30.07 43.58
N GLY A 323 -12.77 29.31 42.87
CA GLY A 323 -14.19 29.56 42.77
C GLY A 323 -14.93 28.43 42.05
N THR A 324 -16.26 28.55 41.94
CA THR A 324 -17.14 27.51 41.38
C THR A 324 -16.77 27.15 39.94
N LEU A 325 -16.41 28.14 39.12
CA LEU A 325 -16.00 27.94 37.72
C LEU A 325 -14.72 27.10 37.59
N VAL A 326 -13.66 27.45 38.34
CA VAL A 326 -12.40 26.68 38.34
C VAL A 326 -12.63 25.25 38.82
N ARG A 327 -13.50 25.05 39.81
CA ARG A 327 -13.89 23.72 40.30
C ARG A 327 -14.59 22.89 39.22
N ILE A 328 -15.54 23.48 38.49
CA ILE A 328 -16.23 22.81 37.38
C ILE A 328 -15.24 22.44 36.28
N VAL A 329 -14.40 23.38 35.84
CA VAL A 329 -13.38 23.13 34.80
C VAL A 329 -12.46 21.98 35.20
N ARG A 330 -11.97 21.95 36.45
CA ARG A 330 -11.10 20.87 36.94
C ARG A 330 -11.81 19.52 36.97
N ILE A 331 -13.09 19.46 37.34
CA ILE A 331 -13.90 18.24 37.27
C ILE A 331 -14.04 17.77 35.82
N CYS A 332 -14.37 18.68 34.89
CA CYS A 332 -14.48 18.36 33.47
C CYS A 332 -13.18 17.81 32.89
N VAL A 333 -12.04 18.44 33.17
CA VAL A 333 -10.71 17.99 32.70
C VAL A 333 -10.36 16.62 33.27
N ASN A 334 -10.59 16.39 34.56
CA ASN A 334 -10.32 15.09 35.19
C ASN A 334 -11.23 13.99 34.62
N ASN A 335 -12.51 14.31 34.35
CA ASN A 335 -13.43 13.36 33.72
C ASN A 335 -13.02 13.08 32.26
N LEU A 336 -12.66 14.09 31.48
CA LEU A 336 -12.16 13.95 30.11
C LEU A 336 -10.91 13.06 30.06
N ALA A 337 -9.97 13.23 30.99
CA ALA A 337 -8.77 12.40 31.07
C ALA A 337 -9.04 10.94 31.47
N GLY A 338 -10.17 10.68 32.15
CA GLY A 338 -10.57 9.34 32.60
C GLY A 338 -11.45 8.57 31.62
N VAL A 339 -11.98 9.21 30.58
CA VAL A 339 -12.84 8.56 29.58
C VAL A 339 -12.00 7.76 28.60
N PRO A 340 -12.30 6.46 28.36
CA PRO A 340 -11.60 5.66 27.37
C PRO A 340 -11.71 6.25 25.97
N SER A 341 -10.61 6.23 25.19
CA SER A 341 -10.55 6.80 23.83
C SER A 341 -11.61 6.24 22.88
N ILE A 342 -11.99 4.96 23.04
CA ILE A 342 -13.03 4.31 22.24
C ILE A 342 -14.41 4.99 22.39
N VAL A 343 -14.71 5.53 23.57
CA VAL A 343 -15.97 6.25 23.84
C VAL A 343 -16.01 7.55 23.05
N PHE A 344 -14.90 8.30 22.99
CA PHE A 344 -14.81 9.50 22.16
C PHE A 344 -14.96 9.18 20.67
N GLY A 345 -14.36 8.08 20.20
CA GLY A 345 -14.50 7.65 18.80
C GLY A 345 -15.94 7.32 18.41
N VAL A 346 -16.63 6.50 19.22
CA VAL A 346 -18.04 6.13 18.97
C VAL A 346 -18.95 7.36 19.08
N PHE A 347 -18.71 8.25 20.04
CA PHE A 347 -19.46 9.50 20.16
C PHE A 347 -19.29 10.38 18.91
N ALA A 348 -18.07 10.53 18.39
CA ALA A 348 -17.82 11.34 17.20
C ALA A 348 -18.58 10.81 15.98
N VAL A 349 -18.58 9.49 15.77
CA VAL A 349 -19.38 8.84 14.70
C VAL A 349 -20.87 9.08 14.92
N GLY A 350 -21.38 8.84 16.13
CA GLY A 350 -22.78 9.05 16.49
C GLY A 350 -23.26 10.49 16.25
N PHE A 351 -22.49 11.46 16.71
CA PHE A 351 -22.86 12.87 16.70
C PHE A 351 -22.62 13.51 15.33
N PHE A 352 -21.42 13.40 14.77
CA PHE A 352 -21.06 14.11 13.55
C PHE A 352 -21.57 13.42 12.29
N ILE A 353 -21.55 12.08 12.23
CA ILE A 353 -21.99 11.37 11.03
C ILE A 353 -23.51 11.15 11.07
N TYR A 354 -24.00 10.45 12.10
CA TYR A 354 -25.42 10.09 12.14
C TYR A 354 -26.32 11.26 12.59
N GLY A 355 -25.85 12.13 13.48
CA GLY A 355 -26.61 13.28 13.96
C GLY A 355 -26.61 14.46 13.00
N MET A 356 -25.42 15.02 12.74
CA MET A 356 -25.27 16.23 11.92
C MET A 356 -25.14 15.98 10.41
N GLY A 357 -24.50 14.88 10.01
CA GLY A 357 -24.17 14.59 8.61
C GLY A 357 -25.22 13.76 7.85
N SER A 358 -26.30 13.33 8.50
CA SER A 358 -27.36 12.54 7.85
C SER A 358 -28.54 13.39 7.34
N THR A 359 -28.47 14.70 7.52
CA THR A 359 -29.30 15.71 6.84
C THR A 359 -28.52 16.32 5.69
#